data_AF-A0A2D6X7H1-F1
#
_entry.id   AF-A0A2D6X7H1-F1
#
_cell.length_a   1.000
_cell.length_b   1.000
_cell.length_c   1.000
_cell.angle_alpha   90.00
_cell.angle_beta   90.00
_cell.angle_gamma   90.00
#
_symmetry.space_group_name_H-M   'P 1'
#
loop_
_entity.id
_entity.type
_entity.pdbx_description
1 polymer ?
#
loop_
_entity_poly.entity_id
_entity_poly.type
_entity_poly.pdbx_seq_one_letter_code
_entity_poly.pdbx_strand_id
1 'polypeptide(L)'
;MEDSKLNDDTSLGINLKWLIQIVVVAAMAVWGYFGIHSKIGQLEIDVLRMKDAVEMNSEFRVKWPLGQLGALPDDAEQNMRLRFIEKDMDVMEAHVDTLRIKAVQQQELHNPPHPFLPAVEYPKKTETGGIR
;
A
#
# COMPACT_ATOMS: atom_id res chain seq x y z
N MET A 1 -64.87 1.78 34.07
CA MET A 1 -63.65 2.39 34.64
C MET A 1 -63.28 3.50 33.67
N GLU A 2 -63.25 4.71 34.20
CA GLU A 2 -63.56 5.97 33.52
C GLU A 2 -63.02 6.17 32.10
N ASP A 3 -63.96 6.44 31.18
CA ASP A 3 -63.69 7.27 30.01
C ASP A 3 -63.28 8.66 30.49
N SER A 4 -61.99 8.97 30.36
CA SER A 4 -61.49 10.34 30.56
C SER A 4 -62.06 11.22 29.46
N LYS A 5 -63.26 11.74 29.69
CA LYS A 5 -63.83 12.85 28.93
C LYS A 5 -62.88 14.03 29.06
N LEU A 6 -62.07 14.24 28.02
CA LEU A 6 -61.29 15.45 27.85
C LEU A 6 -62.29 16.61 27.83
N ASN A 7 -62.18 17.46 28.84
CA ASN A 7 -63.00 18.64 29.02
C ASN A 7 -62.65 19.66 27.92
N ASP A 8 -63.58 19.88 26.99
CA ASP A 8 -63.45 20.79 25.84
C ASP A 8 -63.65 22.27 26.21
N ASP A 9 -63.69 22.62 27.49
CA ASP A 9 -63.82 24.00 27.98
C ASP A 9 -62.48 24.56 28.44
N THR A 10 -61.49 24.61 27.54
CA THR A 10 -60.35 25.53 27.69
C THR A 10 -60.57 26.76 26.81
N SER A 11 -60.46 27.92 27.45
CA SER A 11 -60.65 29.30 26.99
C SER A 11 -59.71 29.75 25.85
N LEU A 12 -59.57 28.93 24.81
CA LEU A 12 -58.86 29.26 23.58
C LEU A 12 -59.77 28.83 22.44
N GLY A 13 -60.41 29.79 21.75
CA GLY A 13 -61.46 29.58 20.76
C GLY A 13 -61.04 28.88 19.45
N ILE A 14 -60.18 27.86 19.54
CA ILE A 14 -59.62 27.10 18.42
C ILE A 14 -59.93 25.62 18.63
N ASN A 15 -60.42 24.97 17.57
CA ASN A 15 -60.72 23.53 17.55
C ASN A 15 -59.45 22.69 17.81
N LEU A 16 -59.45 21.88 18.88
CA LEU A 16 -58.31 21.04 19.30
C LEU A 16 -57.81 20.10 18.18
N LYS A 17 -58.72 19.56 17.35
CA LYS A 17 -58.38 18.70 16.20
C LYS A 17 -57.50 19.42 15.17
N TRP A 18 -57.72 20.71 14.97
CA TRP A 18 -56.98 21.51 14.00
C TRP A 18 -55.56 21.82 14.50
N LEU A 19 -55.42 22.06 15.81
CA LEU A 19 -54.12 22.25 16.45
C LEU A 19 -53.25 20.98 16.34
N ILE A 20 -53.83 19.81 16.64
CA ILE A 20 -53.12 18.52 16.52
C ILE A 20 -52.67 18.28 15.07
N GLN A 21 -53.53 18.59 14.09
CA GLN A 21 -53.20 18.41 12.67
C GLN A 21 -52.00 19.28 12.24
N ILE A 22 -51.93 20.54 12.69
CA ILE A 22 -50.78 21.41 12.42
C ILE A 22 -49.50 20.86 13.05
N VAL A 23 -49.58 20.39 14.30
CA VAL A 23 -48.42 19.84 15.00
C VAL A 23 -47.87 18.62 14.26
N VAL A 24 -48.74 17.71 13.81
CA VAL A 24 -48.33 16.52 13.06
C VAL A 24 -47.69 16.89 11.72
N VAL A 25 -48.27 17.83 10.98
CA VAL A 25 -47.71 18.30 9.70
C VAL A 25 -46.34 18.98 9.91
N ALA A 26 -46.22 19.83 10.93
CA ALA A 26 -44.97 20.49 11.27
C ALA A 26 -43.89 19.46 11.68
N ALA A 27 -44.26 18.45 12.48
CA ALA A 27 -43.34 17.40 12.89
C ALA A 27 -42.83 16.59 11.69
N MET A 28 -43.70 16.22 10.74
CA MET A 28 -43.28 15.53 9.52
C MET A 28 -42.38 16.39 8.63
N ALA A 29 -42.66 17.68 8.50
CA ALA A 29 -41.83 18.60 7.73
C ALA A 29 -40.43 18.73 8.32
N VAL A 30 -40.33 18.90 9.63
CA VAL A 30 -39.05 18.99 10.34
C VAL A 30 -38.27 17.66 10.23
N TRP A 31 -38.96 16.53 10.42
CA TRP A 31 -38.35 15.21 10.28
C TRP A 31 -37.81 14.95 8.86
N GLY A 32 -38.61 15.27 7.83
CA GLY A 32 -38.20 15.14 6.44
C GLY A 32 -37.02 16.04 6.09
N TYR A 33 -37.04 17.31 6.53
CA TYR A 33 -35.96 18.27 6.30
C TYR A 33 -34.64 17.76 6.88
N PHE A 34 -34.63 17.40 8.17
CA PHE A 34 -33.41 16.90 8.82
C PHE A 34 -32.94 15.56 8.24
N GLY A 35 -33.87 14.67 7.87
CA GLY A 35 -33.54 13.40 7.22
C GLY A 35 -32.83 13.59 5.87
N ILE A 36 -33.34 14.49 5.03
CA ILE A 36 -32.72 14.80 3.74
C ILE A 36 -31.38 15.52 3.94
N HIS A 37 -31.35 16.53 4.82
CA HIS A 37 -30.14 17.31 5.09
C HIS A 37 -28.99 16.44 5.61
N SER A 38 -29.27 15.51 6.53
CA SER A 38 -28.28 14.57 7.04
C SER A 38 -27.72 13.66 5.94
N LYS A 39 -28.58 13.17 5.04
CA LYS A 39 -28.15 12.33 3.90
C LYS A 39 -27.29 13.10 2.90
N ILE A 40 -27.66 14.36 2.61
CA ILE A 40 -26.85 15.22 1.73
C ILE A 40 -25.45 15.42 2.35
N GLY A 41 -25.38 15.75 3.63
CA GLY A 41 -24.08 15.91 4.32
C GLY A 41 -23.23 14.63 4.30
N GLN A 42 -23.85 13.45 4.45
CA GLN A 42 -23.13 12.17 4.30
C GLN A 42 -22.61 11.98 2.87
N LEU A 43 -23.44 12.24 1.84
CA LEU A 43 -23.00 12.15 0.45
C LEU A 43 -21.84 13.09 0.13
N GLU A 44 -21.86 14.32 0.66
CA GLU A 44 -20.77 15.29 0.45
C GLU A 44 -19.45 14.77 1.01
N ILE A 45 -19.47 14.18 2.21
CA ILE A 45 -18.29 13.58 2.83
C ILE A 45 -17.79 12.39 2.01
N ASP A 46 -18.69 11.54 1.54
CA ASP A 46 -18.33 10.36 0.74
C ASP A 46 -17.74 10.76 -0.62
N VAL A 47 -18.28 11.80 -1.25
CA VAL A 47 -17.72 12.38 -2.48
C VAL A 47 -16.33 12.96 -2.23
N LEU A 48 -16.11 13.66 -1.11
CA LEU A 48 -14.79 14.19 -0.76
C LEU A 48 -13.78 13.05 -0.60
N ARG A 49 -14.12 12.01 0.18
CA ARG A 49 -13.26 10.83 0.35
C ARG A 49 -12.95 10.12 -0.96
N MET A 50 -13.94 10.01 -1.86
CA MET A 50 -13.75 9.40 -3.17
C MET A 50 -12.79 10.22 -4.03
N LYS A 51 -12.89 11.56 -4.00
CA LYS A 51 -11.96 12.45 -4.71
C LYS A 51 -10.54 12.29 -4.18
N ASP A 52 -10.35 12.29 -2.87
CA ASP A 52 -9.04 12.10 -2.24
C ASP A 52 -8.42 10.75 -2.62
N ALA A 53 -9.23 9.67 -2.63
CA ALA A 53 -8.77 8.34 -3.04
C ALA A 53 -8.33 8.29 -4.51
N VAL A 54 -9.07 8.97 -5.40
CA VAL A 54 -8.72 9.06 -6.83
C VAL A 54 -7.46 9.89 -7.03
N GLU A 55 -7.31 10.99 -6.31
CA GLU A 55 -6.11 11.82 -6.35
C GLU A 55 -4.89 11.05 -5.88
N MET A 56 -4.96 10.41 -4.70
CA MET A 56 -3.89 9.57 -4.18
C MET A 56 -3.55 8.40 -5.12
N ASN A 57 -4.53 7.79 -5.78
CA ASN A 57 -4.29 6.76 -6.78
C ASN A 57 -3.57 7.30 -8.02
N SER A 58 -3.99 8.47 -8.50
CA SER A 58 -3.32 9.15 -9.63
C SER A 58 -1.89 9.52 -9.26
N GLU A 59 -1.67 10.05 -8.06
CA GLU A 59 -0.34 10.35 -7.54
C GLU A 59 0.52 9.10 -7.43
N PHE A 60 -0.01 8.00 -6.90
CA PHE A 60 0.70 6.72 -6.83
C PHE A 60 1.10 6.27 -8.23
N ARG A 61 0.15 6.23 -9.19
CA ARG A 61 0.42 5.80 -10.57
C ARG A 61 1.50 6.62 -11.26
N VAL A 62 1.61 7.91 -10.97
CA VAL A 62 2.61 8.81 -11.58
C VAL A 62 3.93 8.78 -10.83
N LYS A 63 3.92 8.91 -9.50
CA LYS A 63 5.12 9.07 -8.68
C LYS A 63 5.81 7.73 -8.37
N TRP A 64 5.09 6.62 -8.41
CA TRP A 64 5.63 5.27 -8.18
C TRP A 64 6.70 4.86 -9.20
N PRO A 65 6.44 4.88 -10.53
CA PRO A 65 7.49 4.57 -11.51
C PRO A 65 8.63 5.60 -11.51
N LEU A 66 8.39 6.81 -10.99
CA LEU A 66 9.40 7.85 -10.85
C LEU A 66 10.23 7.74 -9.55
N GLY A 67 9.89 6.83 -8.64
CA GLY A 67 10.58 6.65 -7.36
C GLY A 67 10.44 7.81 -6.37
N GLN A 68 9.52 8.74 -6.60
CA GLN A 68 9.34 9.94 -5.75
C GLN A 68 8.51 9.68 -4.49
N LEU A 69 7.77 8.58 -4.44
CA LEU A 69 6.90 8.22 -3.31
C LEU A 69 7.63 7.43 -2.20
N GLY A 70 8.93 7.15 -2.38
CA GLY A 70 9.67 6.19 -1.56
C GLY A 70 9.31 4.73 -1.87
N ALA A 71 9.88 3.82 -1.11
CA ALA A 71 9.54 2.39 -1.15
C ALA A 71 8.61 2.04 0.01
N LEU A 72 7.73 1.05 -0.18
CA LEU A 72 6.98 0.48 0.94
C LEU A 72 7.96 -0.09 1.99
N PRO A 73 7.61 -0.15 3.28
CA PRO A 73 8.47 -0.74 4.30
C PRO A 73 8.94 -2.16 3.96
N ASP A 74 8.04 -2.97 3.38
CA ASP A 74 8.33 -4.33 2.93
C ASP A 74 9.35 -4.34 1.78
N ASP A 75 9.21 -3.44 0.81
CA ASP A 75 10.16 -3.29 -0.30
C ASP A 75 11.53 -2.81 0.21
N ALA A 76 11.54 -1.92 1.22
CA ALA A 76 12.77 -1.46 1.84
C ALA A 76 13.50 -2.60 2.57
N GLU A 77 12.77 -3.43 3.32
CA GLU A 77 13.33 -4.61 3.98
C GLU A 77 13.84 -5.64 2.95
N GLN A 78 13.05 -5.91 1.91
CA GLN A 78 13.46 -6.81 0.83
C GLN A 78 14.73 -6.32 0.15
N ASN A 79 14.82 -5.03 -0.17
CA ASN A 79 16.02 -4.42 -0.76
C ASN A 79 17.24 -4.49 0.18
N MET A 80 17.04 -4.40 1.50
CA MET A 80 18.14 -4.66 2.44
C MET A 80 18.59 -6.12 2.39
N ARG A 81 17.64 -7.08 2.41
CA ARG A 81 17.95 -8.51 2.32
C ARG A 81 18.67 -8.87 1.02
N LEU A 82 18.21 -8.33 -0.12
CA LEU A 82 18.87 -8.46 -1.42
C LEU A 82 20.32 -7.97 -1.36
N ARG A 83 20.55 -6.78 -0.81
CA ARG A 83 21.91 -6.23 -0.64
C ARG A 83 22.81 -7.09 0.26
N PHE A 84 22.26 -7.72 1.30
CA PHE A 84 23.03 -8.67 2.11
C PHE A 84 23.39 -9.92 1.32
N ILE A 85 22.44 -10.48 0.57
CA ILE A 85 22.68 -11.66 -0.28
C ILE A 85 23.72 -11.35 -1.37
N GLU A 86 23.62 -10.19 -2.03
CA GLU A 86 24.62 -9.73 -3.02
C GLU A 86 26.02 -9.68 -2.40
N LYS A 87 26.15 -9.11 -1.20
CA LYS A 87 27.44 -9.05 -0.49
C LYS A 87 27.97 -10.44 -0.12
N ASP A 88 27.10 -11.35 0.32
CA ASP A 88 27.49 -12.71 0.64
C ASP A 88 27.91 -13.49 -0.62
N MET A 89 27.27 -13.24 -1.76
CA MET A 89 27.66 -13.79 -3.05
C MET A 89 29.05 -13.29 -3.49
N ASP A 90 29.34 -12.00 -3.34
CA ASP A 90 30.68 -11.44 -3.64
C ASP A 90 31.79 -12.14 -2.83
N VAL A 91 31.52 -12.39 -1.54
CA VAL A 91 32.46 -13.09 -0.66
C VAL A 91 32.64 -14.54 -1.11
N MET A 92 31.54 -15.22 -1.48
CA MET A 92 31.58 -16.59 -1.98
C MET A 92 32.37 -16.70 -3.28
N GLU A 93 32.17 -15.77 -4.22
CA GLU A 93 32.92 -15.70 -5.48
C GLU A 93 34.42 -15.55 -5.21
N ALA A 94 34.81 -14.64 -4.31
CA ALA A 94 36.21 -14.49 -3.91
C ALA A 94 36.80 -15.78 -3.31
N HIS A 95 36.03 -16.51 -2.50
CA HIS A 95 36.49 -17.79 -1.95
C HIS A 95 36.67 -18.84 -3.04
N VAL A 96 35.72 -18.98 -3.95
CA VAL A 96 35.80 -19.91 -5.09
C VAL A 96 37.03 -19.60 -5.95
N ASP A 97 37.30 -18.32 -6.24
CA ASP A 97 38.48 -17.89 -6.98
C ASP A 97 39.77 -18.28 -6.26
N THR A 98 39.87 -18.06 -4.94
CA THR A 98 41.06 -18.48 -4.19
C THR A 98 41.25 -20.00 -4.19
N LEU A 99 40.17 -20.77 -4.09
CA LEU A 99 40.22 -22.23 -4.14
C LEU A 99 40.65 -22.71 -5.53
N ARG A 100 40.14 -22.07 -6.59
CA ARG A 100 40.55 -22.35 -7.97
C ARG A 100 42.04 -22.13 -8.17
N ILE A 101 42.58 -21.02 -7.70
CA ILE A 101 44.02 -20.71 -7.79
C ILE A 101 44.84 -21.76 -7.04
N LYS A 102 44.44 -22.11 -5.81
CA LYS A 102 45.13 -23.13 -5.00
C LYS A 102 45.10 -24.51 -5.66
N ALA A 103 43.96 -24.90 -6.24
CA ALA A 103 43.82 -26.18 -6.92
C ALA A 103 44.77 -26.28 -8.14
N VAL A 104 44.86 -25.22 -8.96
CA VAL A 104 45.82 -25.15 -10.07
C VAL A 104 47.25 -25.25 -9.54
N GLN A 105 47.60 -24.48 -8.50
CA GLN A 105 48.94 -24.51 -7.91
C GLN A 105 49.33 -25.91 -7.39
N GLN A 106 48.37 -26.64 -6.79
CA GLN A 106 48.59 -28.01 -6.33
C GLN A 106 48.77 -29.00 -7.49
N GLN A 107 48.03 -28.81 -8.58
CA GLN A 107 48.15 -29.63 -9.79
C GLN A 107 49.54 -29.44 -10.45
N GLU A 108 50.04 -28.21 -10.54
CA GLU A 108 51.39 -27.91 -11.03
C GLU A 108 52.48 -28.54 -10.15
N LEU A 109 52.29 -28.57 -8.83
CA LEU A 109 53.24 -29.20 -7.92
C LEU A 109 53.27 -30.73 -8.07
N HIS A 110 52.12 -31.34 -8.37
CA HIS A 110 52.01 -32.78 -8.61
C HIS A 110 52.52 -33.18 -10.00
N ASN A 111 52.34 -32.32 -11.02
CA ASN A 111 52.75 -32.57 -12.39
C ASN A 111 53.60 -31.39 -12.92
N PRO A 112 54.89 -31.32 -12.57
CA PRO A 112 55.74 -30.17 -12.88
C PRO A 112 55.89 -30.00 -14.40
N PRO A 113 55.96 -28.76 -14.93
CA PRO A 113 55.95 -28.50 -16.36
C PRO A 113 57.06 -29.26 -17.10
N HIS A 114 56.67 -30.14 -18.02
CA HIS A 114 57.61 -30.93 -18.83
C HIS A 114 57.86 -30.23 -20.18
N PRO A 115 59.06 -30.34 -20.77
CA PRO A 115 59.44 -29.64 -22.00
C PRO A 115 58.56 -29.92 -23.24
N PHE A 116 57.72 -30.96 -23.19
CA PHE A 116 57.00 -31.51 -24.33
C PHE A 116 55.48 -31.50 -24.20
N LEU A 117 54.89 -31.08 -23.07
CA LEU A 117 53.44 -30.88 -22.96
C LEU A 117 53.10 -29.39 -22.98
N PRO A 118 51.94 -29.01 -23.56
CA PRO A 118 51.47 -27.63 -23.50
C PRO A 118 51.26 -27.21 -22.04
N ALA A 119 51.64 -25.98 -21.69
CA ALA A 119 51.35 -25.41 -20.38
C ALA A 119 49.85 -25.47 -20.12
N VAL A 120 49.46 -25.79 -18.88
CA VAL A 120 48.05 -25.81 -18.49
C VAL A 120 47.52 -24.39 -18.65
N GLU A 121 46.69 -24.17 -19.68
CA GLU A 121 46.25 -22.82 -20.03
C GLU A 121 45.35 -22.30 -18.91
N TYR A 122 45.71 -21.16 -18.32
CA TYR A 122 44.83 -20.52 -17.35
C TYR A 122 43.52 -20.15 -18.05
N PRO A 123 42.35 -20.40 -17.44
CA PRO A 123 41.11 -19.80 -17.90
C PRO A 123 41.34 -18.28 -17.92
N LYS A 124 41.39 -17.67 -19.12
CA LYS A 124 41.35 -16.22 -19.21
C LYS A 124 40.06 -15.78 -18.52
N LYS A 125 40.15 -14.73 -17.69
CA LYS A 125 38.96 -14.02 -17.21
C LYS A 125 38.13 -13.71 -18.44
N THR A 126 37.03 -14.42 -18.64
CA THR A 126 36.03 -14.02 -19.61
C THR A 126 35.42 -12.76 -19.02
N GLU A 127 35.78 -11.61 -19.59
CA GLU A 127 35.12 -10.33 -19.36
C GLU A 127 33.67 -10.45 -19.85
N THR A 128 32.84 -11.12 -19.06
CA THR A 128 31.40 -11.28 -19.26
C THR A 128 30.78 -11.15 -17.88
N GLY A 129 30.05 -10.09 -17.55
CA GLY A 129 29.62 -8.98 -18.38
C GLY A 129 29.37 -7.76 -17.53
N GLY A 130 29.77 -6.61 -18.07
CA GLY A 130 29.20 -5.34 -17.67
C GLY A 130 27.71 -5.39 -17.91
N ILE A 131 26.96 -5.24 -16.83
CA ILE A 131 25.51 -5.09 -16.86
C ILE A 131 25.24 -3.75 -17.56
N ARG A 132 24.65 -3.81 -18.76
CA ARG A 132 23.94 -2.70 -19.38
C ARG A 132 22.48 -2.78 -19.00
#